data_AF-A0A2D5G4G0-F1
#
_entry.id   AF-A0A2D5G4G0-F1
#
_cell.length_a   1.000
_cell.length_b   1.000
_cell.length_c   1.000
_cell.angle_alpha   90.00
_cell.angle_beta   90.00
_cell.angle_gamma   90.00
#
_symmetry.space_group_name_H-M   'P 1'
#
loop_
_entity.id
_entity.type
_entity.pdbx_description
1 polymer ?
#
loop_
_entity_poly.entity_id
_entity_poly.type
_entity_poly.pdbx_seq_one_letter_code
_entity_poly.pdbx_strand_id
1 'polypeptide(L)' 'MEASGPAFTLPQQDAFIPTIKIIGAGGGGGNVVSKMADEGIQHVELIAC' A
#
# COMPACT_ATOMS: atom_id res chain seq x y z
N MET A 1 45.21 14.59 -3.50
CA MET A 1 43.97 14.13 -4.17
C MET A 1 44.11 12.63 -4.29
N GLU A 2 43.38 11.78 -3.58
CA GLU A 2 42.07 11.87 -2.94
C GLU A 2 42.12 10.99 -1.67
N ALA A 3 41.54 11.43 -0.55
CA ALA A 3 41.45 10.61 0.65
C ALA A 3 40.30 9.60 0.50
N SER A 4 40.63 8.32 0.39
CA SER A 4 39.67 7.20 0.46
C SER A 4 39.14 7.06 1.89
N GLY A 5 38.07 7.79 2.21
CA GLY A 5 37.31 7.60 3.45
C GLY A 5 36.56 6.26 3.48
N PRO A 6 36.17 5.73 4.66
CA PRO A 6 35.47 4.46 4.76
C PRO A 6 34.08 4.57 4.10
N ALA A 7 33.76 3.60 3.24
CA ALA A 7 32.43 3.47 2.66
C ALA A 7 31.42 3.16 3.78
N PHE A 8 30.68 4.18 4.20
CA PHE A 8 29.60 4.03 5.17
C PHE A 8 28.37 3.43 4.47
N THR A 9 28.11 2.15 4.72
CA THR A 9 26.87 1.50 4.26
C THR A 9 25.80 1.76 5.31
N LEU A 10 24.86 2.65 5.01
CA LEU A 10 23.67 2.85 5.82
C LEU A 10 22.86 1.54 5.84
N PRO A 11 22.41 1.05 7.02
CA PRO A 11 21.47 -0.07 7.05
C PRO A 11 20.22 0.35 6.27
N GLN A 12 19.95 -0.34 5.18
CA GLN A 12 18.73 -0.18 4.40
C GLN A 12 17.57 -0.57 5.33
N GLN A 13 16.86 0.41 5.85
CA GLN A 13 15.62 0.16 6.57
C GLN A 13 14.63 -0.43 5.57
N ASP A 14 14.19 -1.66 5.80
CA ASP A 14 13.09 -2.23 5.01
C ASP A 14 11.89 -1.28 5.10
N ALA A 15 11.44 -0.81 3.94
CA ALA A 15 10.30 0.08 3.88
C ALA A 15 9.08 -0.64 4.47
N PHE A 16 8.42 -0.02 5.44
CA PHE A 16 7.14 -0.53 5.94
C PHE A 16 6.09 -0.36 4.83
N ILE A 17 5.68 -1.47 4.22
CA ILE A 17 4.60 -1.51 3.24
C ILE A 17 3.34 -2.01 3.97
N PRO A 18 2.37 -1.13 4.29
CA PRO A 18 1.16 -1.55 4.98
C PRO A 18 0.27 -2.42 4.08
N THR A 19 -0.38 -3.41 4.69
CA THR A 19 -1.53 -4.08 4.05
C THR A 19 -2.78 -3.23 4.30
N ILE A 20 -3.44 -2.82 3.23
CA ILE A 20 -4.63 -1.95 3.30
C ILE A 20 -5.88 -2.77 2.97
N LYS A 21 -6.93 -2.64 3.79
CA LYS A 21 -8.21 -3.30 3.60
C LYS A 21 -9.36 -2.29 3.64
N ILE A 22 -10.31 -2.43 2.73
CA ILE A 22 -11.50 -1.59 2.63
C ILE A 22 -12.72 -2.48 2.70
N ILE A 23 -13.63 -2.13 3.62
CA ILE A 23 -14.84 -2.90 3.90
C ILE A 23 -16.05 -2.00 3.68
N GLY A 24 -16.85 -2.33 2.68
CA GLY A 24 -18.11 -1.66 2.40
C GLY A 24 -19.27 -2.44 3.00
N ALA A 25 -19.90 -1.90 4.04
CA ALA A 25 -21.03 -2.53 4.71
C ALA A 25 -22.39 -2.02 4.15
N GLY A 26 -23.32 -2.95 3.95
CA GLY A 26 -24.65 -2.69 3.43
C GLY A 26 -24.65 -2.33 1.94
N GLY A 27 -25.84 -2.13 1.36
CA GLY A 27 -25.99 -1.90 -0.08
C GLY A 27 -25.22 -0.67 -0.59
N GLY A 28 -25.19 0.41 0.19
CA GLY A 28 -24.42 1.62 -0.14
C GLY A 28 -22.90 1.37 -0.11
N GLY A 29 -22.41 0.69 0.93
CA GLY A 29 -20.99 0.36 1.06
C GLY A 29 -20.51 -0.62 -0.01
N GLY A 30 -21.29 -1.66 -0.29
CA GLY A 30 -21.01 -2.62 -1.35
C GLY A 30 -20.93 -1.95 -2.72
N ASN A 31 -21.86 -1.04 -3.04
CA ASN A 31 -21.81 -0.29 -4.30
C ASN A 31 -20.53 0.55 -4.45
N VAL A 32 -20.06 1.17 -3.38
CA VAL A 32 -18.79 1.93 -3.40
C VAL A 32 -17.62 0.98 -3.63
N VAL A 33 -17.54 -0.13 -2.89
CA VAL A 33 -16.44 -1.10 -3.04
C VAL A 33 -16.41 -1.71 -4.44
N SER A 34 -17.55 -2.04 -5.03
CA SER A 34 -17.63 -2.52 -6.41
C SER A 34 -17.11 -1.48 -7.40
N LYS A 35 -17.50 -0.21 -7.23
CA LYS A 35 -16.98 0.88 -8.06
C LYS A 35 -15.48 1.07 -7.91
N MET A 36 -14.92 0.92 -6.70
CA MET A 36 -13.47 0.97 -6.47
C MET A 36 -12.73 -0.17 -7.20
N ALA A 37 -13.35 -1.36 -7.27
CA ALA A 37 -12.81 -2.47 -8.05
C ALA A 37 -12.84 -2.16 -9.56
N ASP A 38 -13.97 -1.63 -10.06
CA ASP A 38 -14.14 -1.27 -11.47
C ASP A 38 -13.19 -0.15 -11.93
N GLU A 39 -12.92 0.82 -11.05
CA GLU A 39 -11.94 1.89 -11.29
C GLU A 39 -10.48 1.40 -11.15
N GLY A 40 -10.28 0.14 -10.76
CA GLY A 40 -8.97 -0.48 -10.70
C GLY A 40 -8.11 0.02 -9.54
N ILE A 41 -8.71 0.34 -8.40
CA ILE A 41 -7.94 0.70 -7.19
C ILE A 41 -7.07 -0.49 -6.76
N GLN A 42 -5.75 -0.27 -6.71
CA GLN A 42 -4.75 -1.32 -6.47
C GLN A 42 -4.16 -1.25 -5.06
N HIS A 43 -3.41 -2.29 -4.68
CA HIS A 43 -2.71 -2.41 -3.40
C HIS A 43 -3.61 -2.40 -2.16
N VAL A 44 -4.89 -2.73 -2.36
CA VAL A 44 -5.90 -2.86 -1.31
C VAL A 44 -6.63 -4.18 -1.44
N GLU A 45 -7.10 -4.72 -0.32
CA GLU A 45 -8.10 -5.78 -0.29
C GLU A 45 -9.50 -5.15 -0.18
N LEU A 46 -10.36 -5.44 -1.14
CA LEU A 46 -11.72 -4.90 -1.23
C LEU A 46 -12.73 -5.97 -0.77
N ILE A 47 -13.58 -5.64 0.20
CA ILE A 47 -14.62 -6.54 0.74
C ILE A 47 -15.96 -5.82 0.75
N ALA A 48 -17.00 -6.45 0.21
CA ALA A 48 -18.38 -6.01 0.33
C ALA A 48 -19.15 -6.95 1.29
N CYS A 49 -19.89 -6.39 2.24
CA CYS A 49 -20.59 -7.09 3.32
C CYS A 49 -22.07 -6.68 3.40
#